data_AF-A0YPE9-F1
#
_entry.id   AF-A0YPE9-F1
#
_cell.length_a   1.000
_cell.length_b   1.000
_cell.length_c   1.000
_cell.angle_alpha   90.00
_cell.angle_beta   90.00
_cell.angle_gamma   90.00
#
_symmetry.space_group_name_H-M   'P 1'
#
loop_
_entity.id
_entity.type
_entity.pdbx_description
1 polymer ?
#
loop_
_entity_poly.entity_id
_entity_poly.type
_entity_poly.pdbx_seq_one_letter_code
_entity_poly.pdbx_strand_id
1 'polypeptide(L)'
;MSVPRLGTYVSEDNNFKIQVISADAWNGQIQAIYETNYSPVGGFTTEGLIGGFSWVFSNQQGKDGVAPFFITFRAGKRPDDRSYNIDDSWTGAYQVNDILLMDGARSYIDKEGVVQVVSLGTLRFSLSN
;
A
#
# COMPACT_ATOMS: atom_id res chain seq x y z
N MET A 1 12.75 -14.04 9.85
CA MET A 1 11.64 -13.14 10.22
C MET A 1 10.59 -13.25 9.12
N SER A 2 9.30 -13.20 9.44
CA SER A 2 8.23 -13.24 8.44
C SER A 2 8.14 -11.89 7.74
N VAL A 3 8.11 -11.90 6.42
CA VAL A 3 7.82 -10.73 5.60
C VAL A 3 6.44 -10.91 4.96
N PRO A 4 5.81 -9.85 4.41
CA PRO A 4 4.61 -10.02 3.62
C PRO A 4 4.84 -11.06 2.52
N ARG A 5 3.89 -11.97 2.36
CA ARG A 5 3.93 -12.94 1.27
C ARG A 5 3.97 -12.21 -0.08
N LEU A 6 4.84 -12.66 -0.98
CA LEU A 6 4.93 -12.10 -2.32
C LEU A 6 3.66 -12.44 -3.12
N GLY A 7 3.25 -11.53 -3.99
CA GLY A 7 2.07 -11.69 -4.84
C GLY A 7 1.15 -10.47 -4.81
N THR A 8 0.00 -10.60 -5.45
CA THR A 8 -0.93 -9.49 -5.68
C THR A 8 -2.05 -9.50 -4.65
N TYR A 9 -2.09 -8.47 -3.82
CA TYR A 9 -3.17 -8.21 -2.89
C TYR A 9 -4.20 -7.30 -3.56
N VAL A 10 -5.46 -7.71 -3.58
CA VAL A 10 -6.57 -6.99 -4.21
C VAL A 10 -7.53 -6.51 -3.13
N SER A 11 -7.90 -5.23 -3.15
CA SER A 11 -8.88 -4.66 -2.23
C SER A 11 -10.26 -5.30 -2.42
N GLU A 12 -11.04 -5.37 -1.34
CA GLU A 12 -12.38 -5.96 -1.37
C GLU A 12 -13.37 -5.25 -2.30
N ASP A 13 -13.13 -3.97 -2.60
CA ASP A 13 -13.90 -3.18 -3.57
C ASP A 13 -13.35 -3.28 -5.01
N ASN A 14 -12.26 -4.03 -5.21
CA ASN A 14 -11.54 -4.22 -6.48
C ASN A 14 -10.98 -2.93 -7.12
N ASN A 15 -10.89 -1.83 -6.36
CA ASN A 15 -10.39 -0.57 -6.88
C ASN A 15 -8.87 -0.40 -6.77
N PHE A 16 -8.22 -1.25 -5.97
CA PHE A 16 -6.81 -1.13 -5.61
C PHE A 16 -6.13 -2.50 -5.65
N LYS A 17 -4.91 -2.53 -6.17
CA LYS A 17 -4.04 -3.70 -6.15
C LYS A 17 -2.65 -3.31 -5.70
N ILE A 18 -2.04 -4.16 -4.87
CA ILE A 18 -0.66 -4.04 -4.42
C ILE A 18 0.03 -5.36 -4.71
N GLN A 19 0.94 -5.38 -5.68
CA GLN A 19 1.79 -6.52 -5.96
C GLN A 19 3.11 -6.37 -5.19
N VAL A 20 3.29 -7.17 -4.14
CA VAL A 20 4.56 -7.25 -3.40
C VAL A 20 5.54 -8.08 -4.22
N ILE A 21 6.60 -7.43 -4.73
CA ILE A 21 7.65 -8.06 -5.55
C ILE A 21 8.77 -8.59 -4.65
N SER A 22 9.22 -7.78 -3.70
CA SER A 22 10.24 -8.16 -2.74
C SER A 22 10.04 -7.41 -1.42
N ALA A 23 10.52 -8.00 -0.33
CA ALA A 23 10.48 -7.41 1.00
C ALA A 23 11.76 -7.76 1.75
N ASP A 24 12.47 -6.74 2.25
CA ASP A 24 13.72 -6.91 2.96
C ASP A 24 13.49 -6.85 4.47
N ALA A 25 13.78 -7.97 5.12
CA ALA A 25 13.61 -8.12 6.57
C ALA A 25 14.62 -7.28 7.39
N TRP A 26 15.70 -6.81 6.80
CA TRP A 26 16.73 -6.05 7.52
C TRP A 26 16.32 -4.59 7.75
N ASN A 27 15.68 -3.97 6.76
CA ASN A 27 15.32 -2.55 6.78
C ASN A 27 13.81 -2.30 6.69
N GLY A 28 13.00 -3.36 6.56
CA GLY A 28 11.55 -3.25 6.46
C GLY A 28 11.07 -2.68 5.12
N GLN A 29 11.92 -2.58 4.10
CA GLN A 29 11.56 -1.97 2.83
C GLN A 29 10.86 -2.98 1.90
N ILE A 30 9.87 -2.50 1.15
CA ILE A 30 9.10 -3.31 0.20
C ILE A 30 9.20 -2.70 -1.20
N GLN A 31 9.61 -3.52 -2.17
CA GLN A 31 9.41 -3.23 -3.58
C GLN A 31 8.02 -3.75 -3.99
N ALA A 32 7.20 -2.88 -4.55
CA ALA A 32 5.85 -3.24 -4.98
C ALA A 32 5.40 -2.45 -6.22
N ILE A 33 4.35 -2.98 -6.86
CA ILE A 33 3.56 -2.28 -7.86
C ILE A 33 2.22 -1.96 -7.24
N TYR A 34 1.83 -0.70 -7.27
CA TYR A 34 0.50 -0.23 -6.91
C TYR A 34 -0.29 0.08 -8.18
N GLU A 35 -1.53 -0.40 -8.26
CA GLU A 35 -2.48 -0.09 -9.32
C GLU A 35 -3.80 0.35 -8.70
N THR A 36 -4.40 1.42 -9.23
CA THR A 36 -5.76 1.82 -8.92
C THR A 36 -6.52 2.18 -10.17
N ASN A 37 -7.84 1.96 -10.17
CA ASN A 37 -8.78 2.48 -11.18
C ASN A 37 -9.68 3.60 -10.62
N TYR A 38 -9.56 3.90 -9.32
CA TYR A 38 -10.39 4.84 -8.60
C TYR A 38 -9.59 6.11 -8.35
N SER A 39 -9.61 7.09 -9.27
CA SER A 39 -9.00 8.41 -9.04
C SER A 39 -9.56 9.53 -9.94
N PRO A 40 -9.33 10.81 -9.59
CA PRO A 40 -9.74 11.95 -10.41
C PRO A 40 -9.13 11.96 -11.82
N VAL A 41 -8.02 11.24 -12.04
CA VAL A 41 -7.32 11.15 -13.33
C VAL A 41 -7.52 9.81 -14.02
N GLY A 42 -8.49 9.00 -13.56
CA GLY A 42 -8.67 7.62 -13.98
C GLY A 42 -7.66 6.67 -13.33
N GLY A 43 -7.38 5.54 -13.97
CA GLY A 43 -6.46 4.57 -13.40
C GLY A 43 -4.99 5.01 -13.46
N PHE A 44 -4.20 4.63 -12.47
CA PHE A 44 -2.75 4.81 -12.51
C PHE A 44 -1.99 3.69 -11.81
N THR A 45 -0.71 3.59 -12.17
CA THR A 45 0.23 2.61 -11.65
C THR A 45 1.50 3.31 -11.19
N THR A 46 2.05 2.85 -10.07
CA THR A 46 3.35 3.28 -9.54
C THR A 46 4.13 2.03 -9.11
N GLU A 47 5.41 1.97 -9.47
CA GLU A 47 6.31 0.88 -9.09
C GLU A 47 7.55 1.43 -8.39
N GLY A 48 8.07 0.67 -7.41
CA GLY A 48 9.36 0.93 -6.81
C GLY A 48 9.40 0.52 -5.35
N LEU A 49 10.28 1.15 -4.59
CA LEU A 49 10.37 1.00 -3.13
C LEU A 49 9.30 1.84 -2.45
N ILE A 50 8.05 1.43 -2.64
CA ILE A 50 6.86 2.18 -2.23
C ILE A 50 6.25 1.70 -0.92
N GLY A 51 6.76 0.61 -0.32
CA GLY A 51 6.22 0.06 0.91
C GLY A 51 7.23 -0.06 2.05
N GLY A 52 6.68 -0.22 3.25
CA GLY A 52 7.44 -0.36 4.50
C GLY A 52 6.70 -1.25 5.50
N PHE A 53 7.44 -1.91 6.39
CA PHE A 53 6.89 -2.69 7.50
C PHE A 53 7.87 -2.76 8.67
N SER A 54 7.38 -3.02 9.87
CA SER A 54 8.23 -3.47 10.98
C SER A 54 7.43 -4.25 12.01
N TRP A 55 8.12 -5.14 12.72
CA TRP A 55 7.54 -6.02 13.72
C TRP A 55 7.50 -5.41 15.12
N VAL A 56 6.80 -6.12 15.98
CA VAL A 56 6.86 -6.01 17.42
C VAL A 56 7.02 -7.43 17.98
N PHE A 57 7.66 -7.56 19.15
CA PHE A 57 7.72 -8.82 19.85
C PHE A 57 6.31 -9.38 20.13
N SER A 58 6.04 -10.60 19.66
CA SER A 58 4.77 -11.27 19.88
C SER A 58 4.79 -12.05 21.18
N ASN A 59 4.06 -11.58 22.20
CA ASN A 59 3.86 -12.33 23.45
C ASN A 59 3.15 -13.67 23.21
N GLN A 60 2.21 -13.72 22.27
CA GLN A 60 1.46 -14.93 21.93
C GLN A 60 2.37 -16.02 21.33
N GLN A 61 3.39 -15.63 20.57
CA GLN A 61 4.31 -16.56 19.91
C GLN A 61 5.68 -16.66 20.61
N GLY A 62 5.93 -15.83 21.62
CA GLY A 62 7.20 -15.77 22.35
C GLY A 62 8.40 -15.35 21.51
N LYS A 63 8.21 -14.61 20.41
CA LYS A 63 9.29 -14.20 19.49
C LYS A 63 8.97 -12.92 18.71
N ASP A 64 10.02 -12.27 18.23
CA ASP A 64 9.95 -11.16 17.27
C ASP A 64 9.97 -11.68 15.81
N GLY A 65 9.76 -10.78 14.85
CA GLY A 65 9.85 -11.08 13.43
C GLY A 65 8.74 -12.00 12.95
N VAL A 66 7.52 -11.85 13.48
CA VAL A 66 6.33 -12.63 13.10
C VAL A 66 5.11 -11.73 12.91
N ALA A 67 4.17 -12.16 12.05
CA ALA A 67 2.86 -11.53 11.93
C ALA A 67 2.04 -11.65 13.23
N PRO A 68 1.15 -10.68 13.54
CA PRO A 68 0.89 -9.46 12.78
C PRO A 68 1.96 -8.38 12.95
N PHE A 69 2.09 -7.50 11.96
CA PHE A 69 3.02 -6.37 12.01
C PHE A 69 2.45 -5.18 11.22
N PHE A 70 2.94 -3.95 11.49
CA PHE A 70 2.47 -2.79 10.73
C PHE A 70 3.01 -2.84 9.31
N ILE A 71 2.25 -2.33 8.35
CA ILE A 71 2.67 -2.22 6.95
C ILE A 71 2.10 -0.95 6.34
N THR A 72 2.85 -0.32 5.44
CA THR A 72 2.49 0.92 4.76
C THR A 72 2.84 0.86 3.28
N PHE A 73 2.09 1.58 2.45
CA PHE A 73 2.42 1.81 1.04
C PHE A 73 2.16 3.26 0.68
N ARG A 74 2.98 3.85 -0.20
CA ARG A 74 2.80 5.20 -0.70
C ARG A 74 3.03 5.23 -2.21
N ALA A 75 1.98 5.54 -2.97
CA ALA A 75 2.00 5.56 -4.41
C ALA A 75 1.69 6.98 -4.92
N GLY A 76 2.73 7.65 -5.41
CA GLY A 76 2.61 8.95 -6.05
C GLY A 76 2.75 8.86 -7.56
N LYS A 77 2.08 9.77 -8.29
CA LYS A 77 2.29 9.97 -9.72
C LYS A 77 2.22 11.45 -10.07
N ARG A 78 3.16 11.89 -10.91
CA ARG A 78 3.17 13.20 -11.53
C ARG A 78 3.61 13.03 -13.00
N PRO A 79 2.74 13.30 -13.98
CA PRO A 79 3.12 13.23 -15.39
C PRO A 79 4.18 14.29 -15.73
N ASP A 80 4.93 14.05 -16.81
CA ASP A 80 6.04 14.91 -17.24
C ASP A 80 5.60 16.33 -17.61
N ASP A 81 4.39 16.46 -18.16
CA ASP A 81 3.75 17.75 -18.48
C ASP A 81 3.30 18.53 -17.23
N ARG A 82 3.41 17.91 -16.04
CA ARG A 82 3.03 18.46 -14.75
C ARG A 82 1.56 18.89 -14.69
N SER A 83 0.69 18.20 -15.43
CA SER A 83 -0.75 18.49 -15.44
C SER A 83 -1.44 18.23 -14.10
N TYR A 84 -0.91 17.34 -13.26
CA TYR A 84 -1.37 17.09 -11.89
C TYR A 84 -0.28 16.48 -11.01
N ASN A 85 -0.57 16.35 -9.72
CA ASN A 85 0.17 15.51 -8.78
C ASN A 85 -0.85 14.75 -7.92
N ILE A 86 -0.65 13.44 -7.77
CA ILE A 86 -1.50 12.56 -6.96
C ILE A 86 -0.62 11.70 -6.05
N ASP A 87 -1.05 11.52 -4.81
CA ASP A 87 -0.35 10.70 -3.81
C ASP A 87 -1.38 9.94 -2.98
N ASP A 88 -1.35 8.61 -3.09
CA ASP A 88 -2.11 7.69 -2.26
C ASP A 88 -1.19 7.15 -1.17
N SER A 89 -1.61 7.30 0.08
CA SER A 89 -0.90 6.79 1.26
C SER A 89 -1.79 5.79 1.99
N TRP A 90 -1.27 4.60 2.19
CA TRP A 90 -1.93 3.49 2.88
C TRP A 90 -1.14 3.12 4.13
N THR A 91 -1.83 2.96 5.25
CA THR A 91 -1.26 2.48 6.51
C THR A 91 -2.13 1.39 7.11
N GLY A 92 -1.54 0.41 7.76
CA GLY A 92 -2.31 -0.72 8.24
C GLY A 92 -1.50 -1.82 8.88
N ALA A 93 -2.08 -3.02 8.88
CA ALA A 93 -1.49 -4.21 9.47
C ALA A 93 -1.52 -5.39 8.49
N TYR A 94 -0.40 -6.11 8.44
CA TYR A 94 -0.32 -7.44 7.85
C TYR A 94 -0.78 -8.48 8.87
N GLN A 95 -1.76 -9.31 8.52
CA GLN A 95 -2.37 -10.30 9.40
C GLN A 95 -1.80 -11.70 9.18
N VAL A 96 -2.01 -12.60 10.14
CA VAL A 96 -1.50 -13.99 10.13
C VAL A 96 -2.04 -14.87 9.00
N ASN A 97 -3.06 -14.40 8.28
CA ASN A 97 -3.75 -15.09 7.18
C ASN A 97 -3.49 -14.43 5.82
N ASP A 98 -2.36 -13.74 5.66
CA ASP A 98 -1.97 -13.04 4.44
C ASP A 98 -2.99 -11.95 4.01
N ILE A 99 -3.70 -11.33 4.97
CA ILE A 99 -4.58 -10.18 4.71
C ILE A 99 -3.85 -8.89 5.06
N LEU A 100 -3.98 -7.88 4.20
CA LEU A 100 -3.68 -6.49 4.56
C LEU A 100 -4.96 -5.81 5.02
N LEU A 101 -5.01 -5.33 6.26
CA LEU A 101 -6.06 -4.42 6.72
C LEU A 101 -5.50 -3.01 6.68
N MET A 102 -5.96 -2.20 5.74
CA MET A 102 -5.34 -0.91 5.40
C MET A 102 -6.36 0.21 5.44
N ASP A 103 -5.97 1.38 5.95
CA ASP A 103 -6.69 2.64 5.77
C ASP A 103 -5.90 3.54 4.81
N GLY A 104 -6.61 4.18 3.89
CA GLY A 104 -6.02 4.98 2.83
C GLY A 104 -6.45 6.43 2.84
N ALA A 105 -5.57 7.30 2.39
CA ALA A 105 -5.87 8.69 2.09
C ALA A 105 -5.20 9.09 0.77
N ARG A 106 -5.80 10.07 0.09
CA ARG A 106 -5.29 10.65 -1.16
C ARG A 106 -5.17 12.15 -1.05
N SER A 107 -4.07 12.66 -1.59
CA SER A 107 -3.92 14.07 -1.96
C SER A 107 -3.84 14.19 -3.49
N TYR A 108 -4.59 15.11 -4.06
CA TYR A 108 -4.60 15.41 -5.49
C TYR A 108 -4.60 16.92 -5.72
N ILE A 109 -3.74 17.38 -6.63
CA ILE A 109 -3.66 18.77 -7.06
C ILE A 109 -3.50 18.78 -8.59
N ASP A 110 -4.27 19.59 -9.31
CA ASP A 110 -4.09 19.77 -10.76
C ASP A 110 -3.60 21.16 -11.16
N LYS A 111 -3.26 21.28 -12.45
CA LYS A 111 -2.75 22.52 -13.05
C LYS A 111 -3.75 23.68 -13.05
N GLU A 112 -5.05 23.40 -12.89
CA GLU A 112 -6.11 24.40 -12.78
C GLU A 112 -6.32 24.86 -11.33
N GLY A 113 -5.56 24.29 -10.39
CA GLY A 113 -5.62 24.61 -8.97
C GLY A 113 -6.70 23.85 -8.21
N VAL A 114 -7.29 22.80 -8.79
CA VAL A 114 -8.20 21.92 -8.05
C VAL A 114 -7.39 21.15 -7.01
N VAL A 115 -7.85 21.20 -5.75
CA VAL A 115 -7.25 20.47 -4.64
C VAL A 115 -8.29 19.51 -4.07
N GLN A 116 -7.91 18.25 -3.92
CA GLN A 116 -8.71 17.23 -3.24
C GLN A 116 -7.87 16.48 -2.21
N VAL A 117 -8.41 16.39 -1.00
CA VAL A 117 -7.89 15.53 0.07
C VAL A 117 -9.04 14.65 0.52
N VAL A 118 -8.90 13.34 0.34
CA VAL A 118 -9.99 12.39 0.57
C VAL A 118 -9.49 11.16 1.32
N SER A 119 -10.37 10.56 2.13
CA SER A 119 -10.16 9.20 2.61
C SER A 119 -10.49 8.22 1.49
N LEU A 120 -9.67 7.18 1.35
CA LEU A 120 -9.92 6.01 0.50
C LEU A 120 -10.60 4.88 1.29
N GLY A 121 -10.83 5.09 2.59
CA GLY A 121 -11.48 4.16 3.51
C GLY A 121 -10.55 3.11 4.09
N THR A 122 -11.12 2.32 5.00
CA THR A 122 -10.50 1.13 5.56
C THR A 122 -10.94 -0.08 4.74
N LEU A 123 -9.99 -0.75 4.10
CA LEU A 123 -10.23 -1.87 3.19
C LEU A 123 -9.41 -3.09 3.60
N ARG A 124 -9.95 -4.26 3.29
CA ARG A 124 -9.20 -5.52 3.28
C ARG A 124 -8.62 -5.77 1.91
N PHE A 125 -7.34 -6.10 1.86
CA PHE A 125 -6.70 -6.62 0.66
C PHE A 125 -6.35 -8.09 0.85
N SER A 126 -6.86 -8.93 -0.05
CA SER A 126 -6.64 -10.38 -0.03
C SER A 126 -5.68 -10.77 -1.12
N LEU A 127 -4.79 -11.72 -0.84
CA LEU A 127 -3.90 -12.28 -1.85
C LEU A 127 -4.73 -13.00 -2.93
N SER A 128 -4.59 -12.56 -4.18
CA SER A 128 -5.15 -13.26 -5.34
C SER A 128 -4.29 -14.50 -5.63
N ASN A 129 -4.95 -15.66 -5.69
CA ASN A 129 -4.34 -16.90 -6.19
C ASN A 129 -4.06 -16.83 -7.70
#